data_AF-Q6N1Q4-F1
#
_entry.id   AF-Q6N1Q4-F1
#
_cell.length_a   1.000
_cell.length_b   1.000
_cell.length_c   1.000
_cell.angle_alpha   90.00
_cell.angle_beta   90.00
_cell.angle_gamma   90.00
#
_symmetry.space_group_name_H-M   'P 1'
#
loop_
_entity.id
_entity.type
_entity.pdbx_description
1 polymer ?
#
loop_
_entity_poly.entity_id
_entity_poly.type
_entity_poly.pdbx_seq_one_letter_code
_entity_poly.pdbx_strand_id
1 'polypeptide(L)' 'MADQAGLKWVGVIFATVTLAVMITTGMVVKGYAVGSYSLDSATTISDR' A
#
# COMPACT_ATOMS: atom_id res chain seq x y z
N MET A 1 16.86 20.69 22.79
CA MET A 1 15.58 19.97 23.00
C MET A 1 14.92 19.88 21.64
N ALA A 2 14.77 18.68 21.08
CA ALA A 2 14.00 18.52 19.84
C ALA A 2 12.58 19.04 20.09
N ASP A 3 12.03 19.76 19.12
CA ASP A 3 10.68 20.31 19.23
C ASP A 3 9.68 19.14 19.35
N GLN A 4 9.29 18.83 20.59
CA GLN A 4 8.48 17.66 20.93
C GLN A 4 7.12 17.72 20.23
N ALA A 5 6.62 18.92 19.95
CA ALA A 5 5.39 19.12 19.20
C ALA A 5 5.57 18.67 17.75
N GLY A 6 6.63 19.12 17.08
CA GLY A 6 6.92 18.76 15.69
C GLY A 6 7.15 17.25 15.51
N LEU A 7 7.90 16.63 16.41
CA LEU A 7 8.17 15.19 16.34
C LEU A 7 6.89 14.35 16.51
N LYS A 8 5.96 14.79 17.35
CA LYS A 8 4.67 14.11 17.56
C LYS A 8 3.78 14.17 16.32
N TRP A 9 3.73 15.33 15.64
CA TRP A 9 3.00 15.47 14.37
C TRP A 9 3.56 14.59 13.26
N VAL A 10 4.88 14.55 13.10
CA VAL A 10 5.54 13.67 12.13
C VAL A 10 5.26 12.20 12.42
N GLY A 11 5.29 11.80 13.70
CA GLY A 11 4.95 10.44 14.11
C GLY A 11 3.51 10.03 13.76
N VAL A 12 2.55 10.94 13.94
CA VAL A 12 1.15 10.70 13.56
C VAL A 12 1.01 10.54 12.04
N ILE A 13 1.63 11.43 11.26
CA ILE A 13 1.60 11.34 9.79
C ILE A 13 2.21 10.01 9.34
N PHE A 14 3.39 9.68 9.85
CA PHE A 14 4.05 8.42 9.53
C PHE A 14 3.15 7.22 9.84
N ALA A 15 2.56 7.17 11.04
CA ALA A 15 1.66 6.08 11.43
C ALA A 15 0.44 5.96 10.50
N THR A 16 -0.18 7.08 10.13
CA THR A 16 -1.32 7.07 9.19
C THR A 16 -0.93 6.57 7.81
N VAL A 17 0.24 6.97 7.30
CA VAL A 17 0.78 6.50 6.03
C VAL A 17 1.08 5.00 6.10
N THR A 18 1.75 4.53 7.15
CA THR A 18 2.01 3.10 7.36
C THR A 18 0.72 2.30 7.38
N LEU A 19 -0.31 2.80 8.08
CA LEU A 19 -1.60 2.12 8.15
C LEU A 19 -2.28 2.06 6.78
N ALA A 20 -2.28 3.17 6.02
CA ALA A 20 -2.84 3.20 4.67
C ALA A 20 -2.13 2.23 3.73
N VAL A 21 -0.79 2.16 3.80
CA VAL A 21 0.01 1.21 3.03
C VAL A 21 -0.34 -0.23 3.40
N MET A 22 -0.39 -0.56 4.69
CA MET A 22 -0.74 -1.91 5.16
C MET A 22 -2.12 -2.35 4.67
N ILE A 23 -3.12 -1.46 4.73
CA ILE A 23 -4.48 -1.74 4.22
C ILE A 23 -4.44 -1.99 2.71
N THR A 24 -3.75 -1.12 1.97
CA THR A 24 -3.66 -1.22 0.50
C THR A 24 -2.97 -2.52 0.10
N THR A 25 -1.84 -2.86 0.71
CA THR A 25 -1.14 -4.12 0.49
C THR A 25 -2.05 -5.32 0.81
N GLY A 26 -2.79 -5.27 1.92
CA GLY A 26 -3.77 -6.29 2.27
C GLY A 26 -4.87 -6.45 1.21
N MET A 27 -5.38 -5.34 0.68
CA MET A 27 -6.37 -5.35 -0.41
C MET A 27 -5.83 -5.96 -1.70
N VAL A 28 -4.57 -5.67 -2.05
CA VAL A 28 -3.91 -6.24 -3.24
C VAL A 28 -3.76 -7.75 -3.08
N VAL A 29 -3.17 -8.21 -1.98
CA VAL A 29 -2.97 -9.65 -1.72
C VAL A 29 -4.31 -10.38 -1.64
N LYS A 30 -5.29 -9.80 -0.94
CA LYS A 30 -6.66 -10.33 -0.89
C LYS A 30 -7.28 -10.40 -2.27
N GLY A 31 -7.11 -9.38 -3.10
CA GLY A 31 -7.64 -9.35 -4.47
C GLY A 31 -7.02 -10.44 -5.35
N TYR A 32 -5.72 -10.74 -5.18
CA TYR A 32 -5.09 -11.89 -5.84
C TYR A 32 -5.66 -13.22 -5.32
N ALA A 33 -5.81 -13.38 -4.01
CA ALA A 33 -6.35 -14.62 -3.42
C ALA A 33 -7.82 -14.89 -3.81
N VAL A 34 -8.62 -13.83 -3.96
CA VAL A 34 -10.03 -13.90 -4.40
C VAL A 34 -10.16 -13.99 -5.92
N GLY A 35 -9.05 -13.89 -6.68
CA GLY A 35 -9.05 -13.91 -8.14
C GLY A 35 -9.62 -12.63 -8.78
N SER A 36 -9.76 -11.55 -8.01
CA SER A 36 -10.20 -10.23 -8.51
C SER A 36 -9.13 -9.52 -9.35
N TYR A 37 -7.86 -9.90 -9.18
CA TYR A 37 -6.75 -9.49 -10.05
C TYR A 37 -6.24 -10.73 -10.83
N SER A 38 -6.40 -10.72 -12.15
CA SER A 38 -5.84 -11.76 -13.04
C SER A 38 -4.49 -11.30 -13.60
N LEU A 39 -3.49 -12.18 -13.58
CA LEU A 39 -2.16 -11.93 -14.16
C LEU A 39 -2.16 -11.96 -15.70
N ASP A 40 -3.26 -12.40 -16.33
CA ASP A 40 -3.37 -12.58 -17.79
C ASP A 40 -3.27 -11.26 -18.58
N SER A 41 -3.53 -10.11 -17.94
CA SER A 41 -3.38 -8.79 -18.58
C SER A 41 -1.93 -8.45 -18.98
N ALA A 42 -0.93 -9.16 -18.43
CA ALA A 42 0.47 -8.98 -18.81
C ALA A 42 0.88 -9.83 -20.03
N THR A 43 0.18 -10.94 -20.30
CA THR A 43 0.51 -11.86 -21.41
C THR A 43 0.11 -11.28 -22.77
N THR A 44 -0.93 -10.45 -22.85
CA THR A 44 -1.35 -9.83 -24.11
C THR A 44 -0.38 -8.78 -24.65
N ILE A 45 0.55 -8.27 -23.82
CA ILE A 45 1.55 -7.27 -24.25
C ILE A 45 2.81 -7.93 -24.85
N SER A 46 3.02 -9.23 -24.63
CA SER A 46 4.20 -9.96 -25.15
C SER A 46 3.96 -10.67 -26.49
N ASP A 47 2.77 -10.57 -27.08
CA ASP A 47 2.41 -11.24 -28.35
C ASP A 47 1.98 -10.22 -29.44
N ARG A 48 2.88 -9.27 -29.78
CA ARG A 48 2.89 -8.53 -31.05
C ARG A 48 4.30 -8.10 -31.44
#